data_AF-A0ABD6RXZ0-F1
#
_entry.id   AF-A0ABD6RXZ0-F1
#
_cell.length_a   1.000
_cell.length_b   1.000
_cell.length_c   1.000
_cell.angle_alpha   90.00
_cell.angle_beta   90.00
_cell.angle_gamma   90.00
#
_symmetry.space_group_name_H-M   'P 1'
#
loop_
_entity.id
_entity.type
_entity.pdbx_description
1 polymer ?
#
loop_
_entity_poly.entity_id
_entity_poly.type
_entity_poly.pdbx_seq_one_letter_code
_entity_poly.pdbx_strand_id
1 'polypeptide(L)' 'MCTVVPISLTVGANRIVPTIAIPHPLGNPALDKEREFELRYDLTEKALKALETDIDEQTVFE' A
#
# COMPACT_ATOMS: atom_id res chain seq x y z
N MET A 1 2.62 4.03 -0.29
CA MET A 1 1.51 3.31 0.36
C MET A 1 0.42 4.30 0.72
N CYS A 2 -0.82 4.06 0.29
CA CYS A 2 -1.94 4.94 0.57
C CYS A 2 -3.28 4.21 0.46
N THR A 3 -4.27 4.65 1.25
CA THR A 3 -5.62 4.08 1.24
C THR A 3 -6.56 4.79 0.28
N VAL A 4 -6.25 6.06 -0.07
CA VAL A 4 -7.06 6.88 -0.98
C VAL A 4 -6.26 7.23 -2.23
N VAL A 5 -6.24 6.29 -3.19
CA VAL A 5 -5.50 6.42 -4.46
C VAL A 5 -5.80 7.73 -5.21
N PRO A 6 -7.05 8.21 -5.34
CA PRO A 6 -7.33 9.46 -6.05
C PRO A 6 -6.62 10.69 -5.47
N ILE A 7 -6.46 10.75 -4.14
CA ILE A 7 -5.75 11.85 -3.48
C ILE A 7 -4.26 11.78 -3.85
N SER A 8 -3.66 10.59 -3.75
CA SER A 8 -2.26 10.36 -4.11
C SER A 8 -1.94 10.68 -5.57
N LEU A 9 -2.87 10.40 -6.48
CA LEU A 9 -2.77 10.81 -7.89
C LEU A 9 -2.76 12.33 -8.02
N THR A 10 -3.73 13.01 -7.39
CA THR A 10 -3.88 14.47 -7.46
C THR A 10 -2.68 15.23 -6.90
N VAL A 11 -2.05 14.73 -5.83
CA VAL A 11 -0.86 15.36 -5.23
C VAL A 11 0.43 15.06 -6.00
N GLY A 12 0.39 14.21 -7.03
CA GLY A 12 1.56 13.88 -7.84
C GLY A 12 2.53 12.91 -7.15
N ALA A 13 2.04 11.97 -6.33
CA ALA A 13 2.91 10.94 -5.77
C ALA A 13 3.46 10.04 -6.88
N ASN A 14 4.78 9.94 -7.04
CA ASN A 14 5.41 9.19 -8.14
C ASN A 14 5.13 7.68 -8.08
N ARG A 15 5.11 7.11 -6.86
CA ARG A 15 4.89 5.68 -6.60
C ARG A 15 3.71 5.50 -5.67
N ILE A 16 2.65 4.91 -6.17
CA ILE A 16 1.39 4.73 -5.44
C ILE A 16 1.19 3.24 -5.23
N VAL A 17 1.20 2.80 -3.98
CA VAL A 17 0.90 1.42 -3.59
C VAL A 17 -0.43 1.46 -2.86
N PRO A 18 -1.53 1.00 -3.47
CA PRO A 18 -2.83 0.93 -2.82
C PRO A 18 -2.75 0.02 -1.61
N THR A 19 -3.25 0.50 -0.49
CA THR A 19 -3.36 -0.28 0.73
C THR A 19 -4.79 -0.30 1.21
N ILE A 20 -5.02 -1.19 2.15
CA ILE A 20 -6.30 -1.40 2.82
C ILE A 20 -6.33 -0.65 4.14
N ALA A 21 -7.55 -0.33 4.58
CA ALA A 21 -7.94 0.26 5.86
C ALA A 21 -7.80 1.79 6.04
N ILE A 22 -8.95 2.49 6.01
CA ILE A 22 -9.19 3.73 6.77
C ILE A 22 -9.69 3.44 8.20
N PRO A 23 -10.57 2.44 8.48
CA PRO A 23 -11.16 2.28 9.81
C PRO A 23 -10.23 1.58 10.84
N HIS A 24 -9.17 0.93 10.38
CA HIS A 24 -8.29 0.11 11.22
C HIS A 24 -6.81 0.49 10.98
N PRO A 25 -6.32 1.60 11.56
CA PRO A 25 -4.99 2.13 11.28
C PRO A 25 -3.84 1.21 11.75
N LEU A 26 -4.13 0.28 12.68
CA LEU A 26 -3.12 -0.61 13.29
C LEU A 26 -3.26 -2.09 12.88
N GLY A 27 -4.33 -2.48 12.19
CA GLY A 27 -4.59 -3.87 11.83
C GLY A 27 -6.07 -4.24 11.98
N ASN A 28 -6.53 -5.21 11.18
CA ASN A 28 -7.93 -5.61 11.14
C ASN A 28 -8.27 -6.57 12.30
N PRO A 29 -9.10 -6.17 13.29
CA PRO A 29 -9.43 -7.01 14.45
C PRO A 29 -10.28 -8.24 14.11
N ALA A 30 -10.86 -8.31 12.90
CA ALA A 30 -11.61 -9.47 12.43
C ALA A 30 -10.72 -10.59 11.86
N LEU A 31 -9.41 -10.33 11.65
CA LEU A 31 -8.44 -11.34 11.22
C LEU A 31 -7.74 -11.95 12.43
N ASP A 32 -7.34 -13.21 12.31
CA ASP A 32 -6.39 -13.79 13.25
C ASP A 32 -4.98 -13.16 13.07
N LYS A 33 -4.12 -13.41 14.05
CA LYS A 33 -2.77 -12.83 14.11
C LYS A 33 -1.90 -13.23 12.92
N GLU A 34 -2.03 -14.46 12.43
CA GLU A 34 -1.22 -15.00 11.35
C GLU A 34 -1.61 -14.34 10.03
N ARG A 35 -2.91 -14.27 9.76
CA ARG A 35 -3.45 -13.65 8.55
C ARG A 35 -3.22 -12.15 8.51
N GLU A 36 -3.29 -11.48 9.66
CA GLU A 36 -2.97 -10.06 9.78
C GLU A 36 -1.48 -9.80 9.52
N PHE A 37 -0.60 -10.68 10.00
CA PHE A 37 0.83 -10.60 9.73
C PHE A 37 1.14 -10.81 8.24
N GLU A 38 0.59 -11.86 7.61
CA GLU A 38 0.75 -12.12 6.17
C GLU A 38 0.33 -10.91 5.34
N LEU A 39 -0.79 -10.30 5.69
CA LEU A 39 -1.33 -9.13 5.03
C LEU A 39 -0.39 -7.92 5.11
N ARG A 40 0.13 -7.62 6.31
CA ARG A 40 1.11 -6.55 6.50
C ARG A 40 2.43 -6.83 5.77
N TYR A 41 2.85 -8.09 5.74
CA TYR A 41 4.07 -8.50 5.06
C TYR A 41 3.93 -8.28 3.55
N ASP A 42 2.86 -8.76 2.92
CA ASP A 42 2.60 -8.59 1.48
C ASP A 42 2.56 -7.10 1.08
N LEU A 43 1.85 -6.27 1.83
CA LEU A 43 1.78 -4.82 1.58
C LEU A 43 3.16 -4.15 1.69
N THR A 44 3.98 -4.56 2.66
CA THR A 44 5.32 -4.00 2.86
C THR A 44 6.29 -4.47 1.77
N GLU A 45 6.20 -5.74 1.38
CA GLU A 45 6.99 -6.33 0.30
C GLU A 45 6.70 -5.63 -1.04
N LYS A 46 5.42 -5.43 -1.38
CA LYS A 46 5.01 -4.66 -2.56
C LYS A 46 5.52 -3.23 -2.54
N ALA A 47 5.48 -2.58 -1.38
CA ALA A 47 6.01 -1.24 -1.22
C ALA A 47 7.53 -1.18 -1.44
N LEU A 48 8.27 -2.16 -0.93
CA LEU A 48 9.71 -2.26 -1.16
C LEU A 48 10.02 -2.46 -2.65
N LYS A 49 9.34 -3.39 -3.32
CA LYS A 49 9.49 -3.63 -4.76
C LYS A 49 9.18 -2.37 -5.58
N ALA A 50 8.13 -1.63 -5.22
CA ALA A 50 7.79 -0.37 -5.88
C ALA A 50 8.90 0.68 -5.76
N LEU A 51 9.58 0.75 -4.60
CA LEU A 51 10.71 1.66 -4.39
C LEU A 51 11.93 1.28 -5.24
N GLU A 52 12.17 -0.01 -5.44
CA GLU A 52 13.28 -0.54 -6.25
C GLU A 52 12.99 -0.52 -7.76
N THR A 53 11.73 -0.33 -8.16
CA THR A 53 11.33 -0.30 -9.56
C THR A 53 11.62 1.08 -10.17
N ASP A 54 12.36 1.09 -11.28
CA ASP A 54 12.54 2.27 -12.11
C ASP A 54 11.20 2.68 -12.74
N ILE A 55 10.91 3.99 -12.71
CA ILE A 55 9.69 4.55 -13.29
C ILE A 55 10.03 5.84 -14.05
N ASP A 56 9.37 6.05 -15.18
CA ASP A 56 9.45 7.28 -15.97
C ASP A 56 8.23 8.18 -15.78
N GLU A 57 7.13 7.62 -15.27
CA GLU A 57 5.87 8.32 -15.01
C GLU A 57 5.25 7.90 -13.67
N GLN A 58 4.23 8.67 -13.25
CA GLN A 58 3.46 8.33 -12.05
C GLN A 58 2.84 6.95 -12.19
N THR A 59 3.19 6.04 -11.29
CA THR A 59 2.81 4.62 -11.38
C THR A 59 2.02 4.17 -10.15
N VAL A 60 0.92 3.47 -10.41
CA VAL A 60 0.15 2.73 -9.40
C VAL A 60 0.56 1.26 -9.47
N PHE A 61 1.08 0.74 -8.38
CA PHE A 61 1.59 -0.63 -8.24
C PHE A 61 0.51 -1.55 -7.64
N GLU A 62 0.37 -2.78 -8.13
CA GLU A 62 -0.63 -3.77 -7.69
C GLU A 62 -0.13 -4.75 -6.60
#